data_AF-X0WPP1-F1
#
_entry.id   AF-X0WPP1-F1
#
_cell.length_a   1.000
_cell.length_b   1.000
_cell.length_c   1.000
_cell.angle_alpha   90.00
_cell.angle_beta   90.00
_cell.angle_gamma   90.00
#
_symmetry.space_group_name_H-M   'P 1'
#
loop_
_entity.id
_entity.type
_entity.pdbx_description
1 polymer ?
#
loop_
_entity_poly.entity_id
_entity_poly.type
_entity_poly.pdbx_seq_one_letter_code
_entity_poly.pdbx_strand_id
1 'polypeptide(L)' 'MTTTTRKPYSTDLTNEQWAILEPLIPPAKHGGHPREVDMREVLNTLFYLNRTGCQWGLLPHDLLPKSTVYQYFRQ' A
#
# COMPACT_ATOMS: atom_id res chain seq x y z
N MET A 1 5.63 5.73 -12.38
CA MET A 1 5.15 6.86 -11.57
C MET A 1 3.64 6.92 -11.73
N THR A 2 2.93 6.05 -11.03
CA THR A 2 1.46 6.03 -11.00
C THR A 2 1.02 7.11 -10.03
N THR A 3 0.57 8.23 -10.57
CA THR A 3 -0.02 9.32 -9.80
C THR A 3 -1.31 8.81 -9.17
N THR A 4 -1.33 8.64 -7.85
CA THR A 4 -2.55 8.25 -7.13
C THR A 4 -3.63 9.31 -7.35
N THR A 5 -4.68 8.99 -8.11
CA THR A 5 -5.80 9.88 -8.50
C THR A 5 -6.75 10.22 -7.34
N ARG A 6 -6.49 9.73 -6.11
CA ARG A 6 -7.33 10.00 -4.93
C ARG A 6 -6.77 11.08 -4.03
N LYS A 7 -7.63 11.65 -3.20
CA LYS A 7 -7.24 12.59 -2.15
C LYS A 7 -6.33 11.87 -1.14
N PRO A 8 -5.18 12.45 -0.76
CA PRO A 8 -4.30 11.84 0.21
C PRO A 8 -4.95 11.84 1.61
N TYR A 9 -4.71 10.77 2.37
CA TYR A 9 -5.03 10.72 3.80
C TYR A 9 -3.88 11.32 4.62
N SER A 10 -4.17 11.75 5.84
CA SER A 10 -3.13 12.22 6.78
C SER A 10 -2.16 11.12 7.21
N THR A 11 -2.50 9.85 6.92
CA THR A 11 -1.69 8.66 7.18
C THR A 11 -0.80 8.26 6.01
N ASP A 12 -0.94 8.93 4.86
CA ASP A 12 -0.18 8.59 3.66
C ASP A 12 1.29 9.02 3.81
N LEU A 13 2.18 8.24 3.21
CA LEU A 13 3.61 8.51 3.20
C LEU A 13 3.95 9.77 2.42
N THR A 14 4.79 10.62 2.99
CA THR A 14 5.46 11.69 2.24
C THR A 14 6.47 11.08 1.26
N ASN A 15 6.87 11.86 0.25
CA ASN A 15 7.88 11.40 -0.71
C ASN A 15 9.23 11.09 -0.03
N GLU A 16 9.58 11.84 1.01
CA GLU A 16 10.82 11.63 1.79
C GLU A 16 10.77 10.32 2.59
N GLN A 17 9.65 10.05 3.25
CA GLN A 17 9.44 8.79 3.96
C GLN A 17 9.42 7.61 2.99
N TRP A 18 8.76 7.78 1.84
CA TRP A 18 8.75 6.78 0.79
C TRP A 18 10.16 6.45 0.29
N ALA A 19 11.01 7.45 0.07
CA ALA A 19 12.39 7.23 -0.38
C ALA A 19 13.24 6.39 0.59
N ILE A 20 12.91 6.42 1.89
CA ILE A 20 13.56 5.59 2.91
C ILE A 20 13.02 4.15 2.87
N LEU A 21 11.72 3.99 2.65
CA LEU A 21 11.04 2.68 2.71
C LEU A 21 11.16 1.88 1.41
N GLU A 22 11.07 2.53 0.26
CA GLU A 22 11.13 1.92 -1.08
C GLU A 22 12.28 0.91 -1.24
N PRO A 23 13.55 1.22 -0.89
CA PRO A 23 14.65 0.27 -1.05
C PRO A 23 14.57 -0.95 -0.12
N LEU A 24 13.77 -0.89 0.95
CA LEU A 24 13.57 -2.00 1.88
C LEU A 24 12.52 -2.98 1.39
N ILE A 25 11.72 -2.60 0.39
CA ILE A 25 10.67 -3.44 -0.15
C ILE A 25 11.33 -4.49 -1.07
N PRO A 26 11.13 -5.79 -0.80
CA PRO A 26 11.74 -6.81 -1.63
C PRO A 26 11.24 -6.70 -3.08
N PRO A 27 12.13 -6.93 -4.06
CA PRO A 27 11.77 -6.88 -5.47
C PRO A 27 10.73 -7.95 -5.79
N ALA A 28 10.02 -7.77 -6.91
CA ALA A 28 9.07 -8.77 -7.38
C ALA A 28 9.76 -10.14 -7.56
N LYS A 29 9.12 -11.22 -7.09
CA LYS A 29 9.67 -12.58 -7.21
C LYS A 29 9.84 -12.95 -8.67
N HIS A 30 10.96 -13.60 -8.99
CA HIS A 30 11.23 -14.12 -10.33
C HIS A 30 10.39 -15.37 -10.61
N GLY A 31 9.87 -15.50 -11.85
CA GLY A 31 9.15 -16.71 -12.30
C GLY A 31 7.67 -16.81 -11.93
N GLY A 32 7.02 -15.70 -11.54
CA GLY A 32 5.58 -15.64 -11.26
C GLY A 32 4.87 -14.51 -12.02
N HIS A 33 3.58 -14.28 -11.71
CA HIS A 33 2.83 -13.15 -12.27
C HIS A 33 3.53 -11.82 -11.88
N PRO A 34 3.79 -10.92 -12.85
CA PRO A 34 4.43 -9.63 -12.58
C PRO A 34 3.69 -8.86 -11.49
N ARG A 35 4.44 -8.15 -10.64
CA ARG A 35 3.86 -7.24 -9.66
C ARG A 35 3.38 -5.98 -10.39
N GLU A 36 2.07 -5.87 -10.57
CA GLU A 36 1.44 -4.65 -11.13
C GLU A 36 0.98 -3.67 -10.04
N VAL A 37 0.93 -4.11 -8.79
CA VAL A 37 0.42 -3.31 -7.67
C VAL A 37 1.45 -2.28 -7.21
N ASP A 38 1.02 -1.03 -7.06
CA ASP A 38 1.81 0.05 -6.48
C ASP A 38 2.07 -0.19 -4.99
N MET A 39 3.35 -0.38 -4.64
CA MET A 39 3.75 -0.70 -3.28
C MET A 39 3.61 0.47 -2.30
N ARG A 40 3.63 1.69 -2.80
CA ARG A 40 3.36 2.86 -1.97
C ARG A 40 1.92 2.85 -1.51
N GLU A 41 0.99 2.51 -2.40
CA GLU A 41 -0.43 2.41 -2.05
C GLU A 41 -0.73 1.24 -1.12
N VAL A 42 0.02 0.13 -1.22
CA VAL A 42 -0.06 -0.96 -0.24
C VAL A 42 0.31 -0.45 1.15
N LEU A 43 1.44 0.25 1.28
CA LEU A 43 1.86 0.80 2.58
C LEU A 43 0.92 1.90 3.08
N ASN A 44 0.47 2.81 2.22
CA ASN A 44 -0.52 3.84 2.58
C ASN A 44 -1.79 3.20 3.15
N THR A 45 -2.29 2.13 2.50
CA THR A 45 -3.48 1.41 2.96
C THR A 45 -3.24 0.72 4.31
N LEU A 46 -2.06 0.11 4.50
CA LEU A 46 -1.68 -0.52 5.78
C LEU A 46 -1.52 0.51 6.91
N PHE A 47 -0.94 1.68 6.63
CA PHE A 47 -0.80 2.73 7.63
C PHE A 47 -2.14 3.37 7.99
N TYR A 48 -3.03 3.54 7.01
CA TYR A 48 -4.41 3.95 7.29
C TYR A 48 -5.09 2.97 8.24
N LEU A 49 -5.02 1.67 7.93
CA LEU A 49 -5.60 0.60 8.76
C LEU A 49 -5.00 0.60 10.18
N ASN A 50 -3.67 0.66 10.28
CA ASN A 50 -2.95 0.62 11.57
C ASN A 50 -3.23 1.86 12.42
N ARG A 51 -3.34 3.04 11.80
CA ARG A 51 -3.57 4.31 12.53
C ARG A 51 -5.02 4.47 12.98
N THR A 52 -5.98 4.04 12.16
CA THR A 52 -7.41 4.18 12.44
C THR A 52 -7.96 3.01 13.25
N GLY A 53 -7.36 1.82 13.15
CA GLY A 53 -7.87 0.59 13.73
C GLY A 53 -9.15 0.09 13.06
N CYS A 54 -9.47 0.55 11.84
CA CYS A 54 -10.68 0.13 11.16
C CYS A 54 -10.64 -1.35 10.79
N GLN A 55 -11.81 -1.98 10.66
CA GLN A 55 -11.89 -3.37 10.21
C GLN A 55 -11.54 -3.45 8.71
N TRP A 56 -10.94 -4.56 8.28
CA TRP A 56 -10.61 -4.80 6.86
C TRP A 56 -11.80 -4.65 5.90
N GLY A 57 -13.02 -4.92 6.38
CA GLY A 57 -14.25 -4.74 5.59
C GLY A 57 -14.70 -3.28 5.43
N LEU A 58 -14.14 -2.37 6.22
CA LEU A 58 -14.47 -0.94 6.25
C LEU A 58 -13.36 -0.08 5.62
N LEU A 59 -12.41 -0.69 4.91
CA LEU A 59 -11.41 0.06 4.17
C LEU A 59 -12.10 0.96 3.13
N PRO A 60 -11.73 2.25 3.06
CA PRO A 60 -12.21 3.15 2.03
C PRO A 60 -12.02 2.59 0.61
N HIS A 61 -12.99 2.83 -0.26
CA HIS A 61 -13.01 2.30 -1.63
C HIS A 61 -11.95 2.92 -2.56
N ASP A 62 -11.39 4.06 -2.18
CA ASP A 62 -10.32 4.72 -2.91
C ASP A 62 -8.93 4.15 -2.60
N LEU A 63 -8.78 3.42 -1.48
CA LEU A 63 -7.58 2.65 -1.16
C LEU A 63 -7.57 1.30 -1.90
N LEU A 64 -6.46 0.58 -1.80
CA LEU A 64 -6.33 -0.72 -2.45
C LEU A 64 -7.34 -1.73 -1.89
N PRO A 65 -7.83 -2.67 -2.73
CA PRO A 65 -8.71 -3.73 -2.27
C PRO A 65 -8.12 -4.51 -1.10
N LYS A 66 -8.95 -4.77 -0.08
CA LYS A 66 -8.54 -5.48 1.14
C LYS A 66 -7.84 -6.82 0.86
N SER A 67 -8.26 -7.55 -0.18
CA SER A 67 -7.66 -8.84 -0.57
C SER A 67 -6.21 -8.66 -1.02
N THR A 68 -5.95 -7.64 -1.85
CA THR A 68 -4.61 -7.30 -2.33
C THR A 68 -3.70 -6.89 -1.18
N VAL A 69 -4.17 -6.00 -0.31
CA VAL A 69 -3.39 -5.49 0.82
C VAL A 69 -3.10 -6.61 1.82
N TYR A 70 -4.10 -7.45 2.12
CA TYR A 70 -3.94 -8.57 3.04
C TYR A 70 -2.96 -9.63 2.50
N GLN A 71 -2.94 -9.86 1.19
CA GLN A 71 -1.96 -10.76 0.57
C GLN A 71 -0.53 -10.28 0.81
N TYR A 72 -0.27 -8.98 0.68
CA TYR A 72 1.05 -8.41 0.98
C TYR A 72 1.35 -8.37 2.48
N PHE A 73 0.35 -8.16 3.34
CA PHE A 73 0.53 -8.18 4.79
C PHE A 73 0.90 -9.57 5.33
N ARG A 74 0.38 -10.64 4.72
CA ARG A 74 0.64 -12.02 5.13
C ARG A 74 1.99 -12.55 4.63
N GLN A 75 2.62 -11.90 3.65
CA GLN A 75 3.84 -12.36 3.00
C GLN A 75 5.08 -12.11 3.86
#